data_AF-W1Y706-F1
#
_entry.id   AF-W1Y706-F1
#
_cell.length_a   1.000
_cell.length_b   1.000
_cell.length_c   1.000
_cell.angle_alpha   90.00
_cell.angle_beta   90.00
_cell.angle_gamma   90.00
#
_symmetry.space_group_name_H-M   'P 1'
#
loop_
_entity.id
_entity.type
_entity.pdbx_description
1 polymer ?
#
loop_
_entity_poly.entity_id
_entity_poly.type
_entity_poly.pdbx_seq_one_letter_code
_entity_poly.pdbx_strand_id
1 'polypeptide(L)' 'MLRSARRIILTGIGASGLVAQNFAWKLMKIGFNAAAVRDMHALLATVQASSPDDLLLAISYTGVRRELNLAAD' A
#
# COMPACT_ATOMS: atom_id res chain seq x y z
N MET A 1 -10.63 -2.57 9.84
CA MET A 1 -9.68 -1.94 8.90
C MET A 1 -9.51 -2.79 7.65
N LEU A 2 -8.76 -3.89 7.63
CA LEU A 2 -8.58 -4.70 6.40
C LEU A 2 -9.89 -5.29 5.86
N ARG A 3 -10.72 -5.90 6.71
CA ARG A 3 -12.02 -6.52 6.33
C ARG A 3 -13.06 -5.53 5.81
N SER A 4 -12.94 -4.27 6.19
CA SER A 4 -13.89 -3.21 5.84
C SER A 4 -13.41 -2.36 4.66
N ALA A 5 -12.17 -2.56 4.19
CA ALA A 5 -11.60 -1.76 3.12
C ALA A 5 -12.16 -2.19 1.76
N ARG A 6 -12.58 -1.22 0.95
CA ARG A 6 -13.00 -1.43 -0.44
C ARG A 6 -11.83 -1.84 -1.33
N ARG A 7 -10.66 -1.23 -1.12
CA ARG A 7 -9.38 -1.54 -1.76
C ARG A 7 -8.26 -1.39 -0.75
N ILE A 8 -7.27 -2.27 -0.81
CA ILE A 8 -6.05 -2.21 0.00
C ILE A 8 -4.87 -1.90 -0.93
N ILE A 9 -4.28 -0.73 -0.76
CA ILE A 9 -3.08 -0.29 -1.48
C ILE A 9 -1.88 -0.57 -0.58
N LEU A 10 -0.97 -1.44 -1.01
CA LEU A 10 0.24 -1.77 -0.27
C LEU A 10 1.44 -1.07 -0.91
N THR A 11 2.36 -0.59 -0.10
CA THR A 11 3.59 0.01 -0.62
C THR A 11 4.77 -0.23 0.31
N GLY A 12 5.98 -0.07 -0.19
CA GLY A 12 7.22 -0.21 0.55
C GLY A 12 8.43 0.01 -0.34
N ILE A 13 9.54 0.45 0.25
CA ILE A 13 10.77 0.79 -0.48
C ILE A 13 11.79 -0.35 -0.37
N GLY A 14 12.49 -0.63 -1.47
CA GLY A 14 13.51 -1.68 -1.53
C GLY A 14 12.94 -3.06 -1.18
N ALA A 15 13.57 -3.76 -0.24
CA ALA A 15 13.11 -5.07 0.23
C ALA A 15 11.70 -5.03 0.82
N SER A 16 11.28 -3.93 1.44
CA SER A 16 9.92 -3.77 1.97
C SER A 16 8.88 -3.76 0.85
N GLY A 17 9.25 -3.31 -0.36
CA GLY A 17 8.40 -3.37 -1.54
C GLY A 17 8.14 -4.82 -2.02
N LEU A 18 9.12 -5.71 -1.85
CA LEU A 18 8.94 -7.14 -2.13
C LEU A 18 7.99 -7.79 -1.11
N VAL A 19 8.08 -7.39 0.15
CA VAL A 19 7.15 -7.82 1.20
C VAL A 19 5.73 -7.33 0.91
N ALA A 20 5.58 -6.06 0.51
CA ALA A 20 4.30 -5.48 0.11
C ALA A 20 3.67 -6.24 -1.07
N GLN A 21 4.45 -6.57 -2.08
CA GLN A 21 4.00 -7.36 -3.24
C GLN A 21 3.51 -8.75 -2.83
N ASN A 22 4.31 -9.48 -2.05
CA ASN A 22 3.94 -10.80 -1.56
C ASN A 22 2.68 -10.76 -0.69
N PHE A 23 2.53 -9.73 0.14
CA PHE A 23 1.35 -9.59 0.97
C PHE A 23 0.10 -9.26 0.15
N ALA A 24 0.21 -8.41 -0.88
CA ALA A 24 -0.88 -8.16 -1.82
C ALA A 24 -1.39 -9.45 -2.47
N TRP A 25 -0.50 -10.33 -2.93
CA TRP A 25 -0.89 -11.62 -3.50
C TRP A 25 -1.59 -12.53 -2.49
N LYS A 26 -1.15 -12.55 -1.23
CA LYS A 26 -1.82 -13.33 -0.19
C LYS A 26 -3.21 -12.79 0.14
N LEU A 27 -3.38 -11.48 0.16
CA LEU A 27 -4.68 -10.83 0.35
C LEU A 27 -5.62 -11.11 -0.82
N MET A 28 -5.13 -10.99 -2.06
CA MET A 28 -5.89 -11.35 -3.27
C MET A 28 -6.31 -12.82 -3.24
N LYS A 29 -5.42 -13.73 -2.83
CA LYS A 29 -5.72 -15.17 -2.74
C LYS A 29 -6.90 -15.49 -1.83
N ILE A 30 -7.14 -14.68 -0.80
CA ILE A 30 -8.25 -14.87 0.15
C ILE A 30 -9.41 -13.90 -0.08
N GLY A 31 -9.48 -13.28 -1.27
CA GLY A 31 -10.65 -12.52 -1.73
C GLY A 31 -10.63 -11.01 -1.44
N PHE A 32 -9.50 -10.45 -0.99
CA PHE A 32 -9.39 -9.01 -0.84
C PHE A 32 -8.97 -8.33 -2.14
N ASN A 33 -9.56 -7.16 -2.41
CA ASN A 33 -9.11 -6.26 -3.46
C ASN A 33 -7.82 -5.55 -3.00
N ALA A 34 -6.66 -6.14 -3.29
CA ALA A 34 -5.37 -5.64 -2.85
C ALA A 34 -4.39 -5.46 -4.01
N ALA A 35 -3.60 -4.39 -3.99
CA ALA A 35 -2.57 -4.13 -5.00
C ALA A 35 -1.33 -3.51 -4.34
N ALA A 36 -0.13 -3.90 -4.80
CA ALA A 36 1.11 -3.29 -4.36
C ALA A 36 1.59 -2.25 -5.37
N VAL A 37 1.91 -1.05 -4.90
CA VAL A 37 2.46 0.06 -5.69
C VAL A 37 3.87 0.38 -5.18
N ARG A 38 4.87 0.19 -6.06
CA ARG A 38 6.30 0.34 -5.73
C ARG A 38 6.94 1.61 -6.28
N ASP A 39 6.37 2.14 -7.36
CA ASP A 39 6.81 3.42 -7.92
C ASP A 39 6.17 4.57 -7.14
N MET A 40 6.97 5.59 -6.80
CA MET A 40 6.51 6.69 -5.96
C MET A 40 5.49 7.58 -6.68
N HIS A 41 5.69 7.85 -7.96
CA HIS A 41 4.77 8.69 -8.73
C HIS A 41 3.42 8.00 -8.90
N ALA A 42 3.43 6.70 -9.20
CA ALA A 42 2.24 5.89 -9.25
C ALA A 42 1.55 5.82 -7.88
N LEU A 43 2.31 5.73 -6.77
CA LEU A 43 1.75 5.71 -5.43
C LEU A 43 1.02 7.03 -5.12
N LEU A 44 1.65 8.18 -5.35
CA LEU A 44 1.04 9.48 -5.11
C LEU A 44 -0.24 9.68 -5.93
N ALA A 45 -0.22 9.30 -7.21
CA ALA A 45 -1.42 9.35 -8.06
C ALA A 45 -2.52 8.40 -7.54
N THR A 46 -2.14 7.21 -7.07
CA THR A 46 -3.09 6.23 -6.52
C THR A 46 -3.73 6.73 -5.23
N VAL A 47 -2.95 7.34 -4.35
CA VAL A 47 -3.43 7.91 -3.08
C VAL A 47 -4.34 9.11 -3.34
N GLN A 48 -3.96 10.02 -4.25
CA GLN A 48 -4.81 11.16 -4.63
C GLN A 48 -6.16 10.74 -5.22
N ALA A 49 -6.20 9.60 -5.93
CA ALA A 49 -7.43 9.05 -6.49
C ALA A 49 -8.18 8.10 -5.54
N SER A 50 -7.72 7.94 -4.30
CA SER A 50 -8.32 7.01 -3.33
C SER A 50 -9.57 7.58 -2.66
N SER A 51 -10.45 6.68 -2.22
CA SER A 51 -11.65 6.99 -1.44
C SER A 51 -11.36 6.84 0.06
N PRO A 52 -12.11 7.50 0.96
CA PRO A 52 -12.10 7.21 2.40
C PRO A 52 -12.35 5.74 2.77
N ASP A 53 -12.98 4.96 1.88
CA ASP A 53 -13.22 3.52 2.07
C ASP A 53 -12.01 2.64 1.67
N ASP A 54 -10.98 3.24 1.09
CA ASP A 54 -9.74 2.55 0.73
C ASP A 54 -8.74 2.57 1.91
N LEU A 55 -7.83 1.60 1.92
CA LEU A 55 -6.80 1.49 2.94
C LEU A 55 -5.43 1.52 2.29
N LEU A 56 -4.62 2.53 2.63
CA LEU A 56 -3.19 2.54 2.35
C LEU A 56 -2.43 1.82 3.49
N LEU A 57 -1.63 0.83 3.13
CA LEU A 57 -0.74 0.11 4.04
C LEU A 57 0.71 0.26 3.59
N ALA A 58 1.41 1.18 4.24
CA ALA A 58 2.84 1.43 4.07
C ALA A 58 3.68 0.44 4.90
N ILE A 59 4.52 -0.35 4.25
CA ILE A 59 5.47 -1.26 4.89
C ILE A 59 6.86 -0.62 4.90
N SER A 60 7.38 -0.37 6.10
CA SER A 60 8.67 0.26 6.33
C SER A 60 9.39 -0.41 7.49
N TYR A 61 10.66 -0.75 7.31
CA TYR A 61 11.47 -1.30 8.40
C TYR A 61 11.78 -0.24 9.47
N THR A 62 12.13 0.99 9.05
CA THR A 62 12.51 2.06 9.98
C THR A 62 11.37 3.02 10.30
N GLY A 63 10.35 3.10 9.45
CA GLY A 63 9.26 4.09 9.60
C GLY A 63 9.64 5.55 9.29
N VAL A 64 10.93 5.84 9.04
CA VAL A 64 11.43 7.23 8.86
C VAL A 64 11.52 7.65 7.38
N ARG A 65 11.11 6.78 6.46
CA ARG A 65 11.24 7.02 5.02
C ARG A 65 10.28 8.12 4.58
N ARG A 66 10.83 9.30 4.28
CA ARG A 66 10.08 10.51 3.85
C ARG A 66 9.04 10.23 2.76
N GLU A 67 9.38 9.40 1.79
CA GLU A 67 8.53 9.04 0.65
C GLU A 67 7.24 8.31 1.08
N LEU A 68 7.33 7.47 2.12
CA LEU A 68 6.17 6.77 2.69
C LEU A 68 5.30 7.71 3.53
N ASN A 69 5.93 8.65 4.23
CA ASN A 69 5.20 9.64 5.02
C ASN A 69 4.42 10.61 4.12
N LEU A 70 5.01 11.03 3.00
CA LEU A 70 4.33 11.89 2.01
C LEU A 70 3.10 11.24 1.36
N ALA A 71 3.03 9.90 1.34
CA ALA A 71 1.87 9.18 0.83
C ALA A 71 0.83 8.87 1.92
N ALA A 72 1.22 8.98 3.20
CA ALA A 72 0.36 8.68 4.35
C ALA A 72 -0.33 9.93 4.94
N ASP A 73 0.22 11.11 4.68
CA ASP A 73 -0.42 12.42 4.92
C ASP A 73 -1.48 12.72 3.85
#